data_AF-A0A1Z1WRU1-F1
#
_entry.id   AF-A0A1Z1WRU1-F1
#
_cell.length_a   1.000
_cell.length_b   1.000
_cell.length_c   1.000
_cell.angle_alpha   90.00
_cell.angle_beta   90.00
_cell.angle_gamma   90.00
#
_symmetry.space_group_name_H-M   'P 1'
#
loop_
_entity.id
_entity.type
_entity.pdbx_description
1 polymer ?
#
loop_
_entity_poly.entity_id
_entity_poly.type
_entity_poly.pdbx_seq_one_letter_code
_entity_poly.pdbx_strand_id
1 'polypeptide(L)'
;MLYEEATGRPVLRFSYNLLTAADYDAALDAAPDPELLPLGRAGAALARRVGELFDQYRTRILVPDGCLLIWDNQRMLHARSAYEDAERHLTRYWIAA
;
A
#
# COMPACT_ATOMS: atom_id res chain seq x y z
N MET A 1 -0.53 -6.54 -9.63
CA MET A 1 0.07 -6.93 -10.92
C MET A 1 1.58 -6.88 -10.77
N LEU A 2 2.26 -7.99 -11.07
CA LEU A 2 3.70 -8.05 -11.20
C LEU A 2 4.02 -8.06 -12.70
N TYR A 3 4.94 -7.21 -13.14
CA TYR A 3 5.46 -7.22 -14.50
C TYR A 3 6.94 -6.83 -14.48
N GLU A 4 7.66 -7.08 -15.56
CA GLU A 4 9.06 -6.70 -15.68
C GLU A 4 9.20 -5.45 -16.56
N GLU A 5 10.08 -4.54 -16.15
CA GLU A 5 10.55 -3.47 -17.02
C GLU A 5 11.44 -4.02 -18.15
N ALA A 6 11.69 -3.21 -19.17
CA ALA A 6 12.64 -3.53 -20.25
C ALA A 6 14.06 -3.88 -19.74
N THR A 7 14.40 -3.48 -18.51
CA THR A 7 15.66 -3.77 -17.83
C THR A 7 15.67 -5.12 -17.09
N GLY A 8 14.57 -5.89 -17.14
CA GLY A 8 14.39 -7.15 -16.43
C GLY A 8 14.11 -6.98 -14.92
N ARG A 9 13.93 -5.75 -14.45
CA ARG A 9 13.61 -5.50 -13.03
C ARG A 9 12.11 -5.67 -12.79
N PRO A 10 11.70 -6.44 -11.77
CA PRO A 10 10.28 -6.61 -11.45
C PRO A 10 9.69 -5.30 -10.91
N VAL A 11 8.44 -5.07 -11.27
CA VAL A 11 7.58 -3.98 -10.80
C VAL A 11 6.38 -4.56 -10.08
N LEU A 12 6.12 -4.02 -8.90
CA LEU A 12 4.97 -4.31 -8.06
C LEU A 12 3.93 -3.18 -8.17
N ARG A 13 2.73 -3.54 -8.62
CA ARG A 13 1.54 -2.69 -8.52
C ARG A 13 0.49 -3.36 -7.66
N PHE A 14 0.27 -2.82 -6.47
CA PHE A 14 -0.61 -3.39 -5.47
C PHE A 14 -1.25 -2.28 -4.63
N SER A 15 -2.55 -2.42 -4.35
CA SER A 15 -3.28 -1.60 -3.39
C SER A 15 -4.19 -2.52 -2.59
N TYR A 16 -4.01 -2.53 -1.27
CA TYR A 16 -4.84 -3.35 -0.38
C TYR A 16 -6.29 -2.88 -0.44
N ASN A 17 -6.52 -1.59 -0.17
CA ASN A 17 -7.87 -1.00 -0.12
C ASN A 17 -8.62 -1.15 -1.44
N LEU A 18 -7.95 -0.96 -2.59
CA LEU A 18 -8.61 -1.14 -3.88
C LEU A 18 -9.12 -2.58 -4.07
N LEU A 19 -8.34 -3.57 -3.63
CA LEU A 19 -8.69 -4.98 -3.79
C LEU A 19 -9.71 -5.49 -2.77
N THR A 20 -9.80 -4.84 -1.60
CA THR A 20 -10.73 -5.26 -0.53
C THR A 20 -11.96 -4.38 -0.40
N ALA A 21 -11.91 -3.16 -0.93
CA ALA A 21 -12.95 -2.15 -0.76
C ALA A 21 -13.38 -1.44 -2.06
N ALA A 22 -12.72 -1.71 -3.19
CA ALA A 22 -12.93 -0.99 -4.46
C ALA A 22 -12.70 0.53 -4.39
N ASP A 23 -12.00 0.99 -3.35
CA ASP A 23 -11.70 2.40 -3.07
C ASP A 23 -10.29 2.49 -2.49
N TYR A 24 -9.55 3.55 -2.81
CA TYR A 24 -8.23 3.81 -2.23
C TYR A 24 -8.32 4.34 -0.81
N ASP A 25 -9.38 5.10 -0.48
CA ASP A 25 -9.57 5.80 0.79
C ASP A 25 -10.82 5.31 1.53
N ALA A 26 -11.05 3.99 1.48
CA ALA A 26 -12.19 3.35 2.12
C ALA A 26 -12.26 3.62 3.64
N ALA A 27 -13.48 3.74 4.15
CA ALA A 27 -13.75 3.74 5.59
C ALA A 27 -13.29 2.43 6.26
N LEU A 28 -12.92 2.48 7.53
CA LEU A 28 -12.39 1.33 8.27
C LEU A 28 -13.39 0.17 8.39
N ASP A 29 -14.68 0.49 8.41
CA ASP A 29 -15.81 -0.44 8.51
C ASP A 29 -16.47 -0.73 7.16
N ALA A 30 -15.86 -0.31 6.05
CA ALA A 30 -16.36 -0.60 4.72
C ALA A 30 -16.45 -2.13 4.50
N ALA A 31 -17.66 -2.60 4.17
CA ALA A 31 -17.94 -4.00 3.85
C ALA A 31 -18.69 -4.09 2.51
N PRO A 32 -18.03 -3.78 1.38
CA PRO A 32 -18.66 -3.86 0.07
C PRO A 32 -18.97 -5.30 -0.32
N ASP A 33 -19.94 -5.44 -1.22
CA ASP A 33 -20.27 -6.73 -1.83
C ASP A 33 -19.04 -7.30 -2.55
N PRO A 34 -18.57 -8.52 -2.20
CA PRO A 34 -17.44 -9.15 -2.86
C PRO A 34 -17.55 -9.26 -4.39
N GLU A 35 -18.76 -9.29 -4.95
CA GLU A 35 -18.98 -9.36 -6.40
C GLU A 35 -18.73 -8.01 -7.10
N LEU A 36 -18.68 -6.90 -6.35
CA LEU A 36 -18.35 -5.57 -6.85
C LEU A 36 -16.86 -5.23 -6.73
N LEU A 37 -16.05 -6.13 -6.15
CA LEU A 37 -14.61 -5.93 -6.03
C LEU A 37 -13.90 -6.10 -7.37
N PRO A 38 -12.84 -5.33 -7.67
CA PRO A 38 -12.19 -5.33 -8.99
C PRO A 38 -11.69 -6.70 -9.47
N LEU A 39 -11.32 -7.57 -8.54
CA LEU A 39 -10.86 -8.94 -8.80
C LEU A 39 -11.64 -9.97 -7.96
N GLY A 40 -12.84 -9.59 -7.51
CA GLY A 40 -13.71 -10.41 -6.68
C GLY A 40 -13.03 -10.94 -5.40
N ARG A 41 -13.52 -12.10 -4.94
CA ARG A 41 -13.00 -12.79 -3.74
C ARG A 41 -11.52 -13.17 -3.85
N ALA A 42 -11.05 -13.51 -5.05
CA ALA A 42 -9.65 -13.86 -5.29
C ALA A 42 -8.71 -12.67 -5.05
N GLY A 43 -9.10 -11.47 -5.50
CA GLY A 43 -8.38 -10.24 -5.21
C GLY A 43 -8.30 -9.93 -3.73
N ALA A 44 -9.42 -10.04 -3.02
CA ALA A 44 -9.47 -9.83 -1.58
C ALA A 44 -8.60 -10.85 -0.81
N ALA A 45 -8.62 -12.13 -1.22
CA ALA A 45 -7.76 -13.16 -0.63
C ALA A 45 -6.27 -12.88 -0.87
N LEU A 46 -5.91 -12.47 -2.10
CA LEU A 46 -4.55 -12.06 -2.43
C LEU A 46 -4.10 -10.87 -1.59
N ALA A 47 -4.95 -9.86 -1.42
CA ALA A 47 -4.65 -8.67 -0.62
C ALA A 47 -4.37 -9.03 0.84
N ARG A 48 -5.18 -9.89 1.45
CA ARG A 48 -4.95 -10.41 2.81
C ARG A 48 -3.61 -11.15 2.91
N ARG A 49 -3.31 -12.03 1.96
CA ARG A 49 -2.04 -12.78 1.95
C ARG A 49 -0.83 -11.85 1.81
N VAL A 50 -0.91 -10.84 0.95
CA VAL A 50 0.16 -9.83 0.83
C VAL A 50 0.27 -9.01 2.12
N GLY A 51 -0.85 -8.69 2.79
CA GLY A 51 -0.87 -8.04 4.09
C GLY A 51 -0.13 -8.85 5.17
N GLU A 52 -0.36 -10.16 5.25
CA GLU A 52 0.38 -11.05 6.16
C GLU A 52 1.88 -11.03 5.90
N LEU A 53 2.30 -11.11 4.63
CA LEU A 53 3.72 -11.04 4.25
C LEU A 53 4.30 -9.67 4.57
N PHE A 54 3.57 -8.59 4.31
CA PHE A 54 3.99 -7.25 4.66
C PHE A 54 4.19 -7.11 6.17
N ASP A 55 3.27 -7.61 6.97
CA ASP A 55 3.39 -7.59 8.43
C ASP A 55 4.60 -8.37 8.94
N GLN A 56 4.94 -9.48 8.28
CA GLN A 56 6.09 -10.32 8.60
C GLN A 56 7.44 -9.67 8.22
N TYR A 57 7.52 -9.06 7.03
CA TYR A 57 8.80 -8.63 6.44
C TYR A 57 9.04 -7.11 6.45
N ARG A 58 8.04 -6.30 6.87
CA ARG A 58 8.20 -4.85 6.92
C ARG A 58 9.33 -4.42 7.85
N THR A 59 9.98 -3.33 7.47
CA THR A 59 10.83 -2.55 8.37
C THR A 59 10.03 -1.37 8.90
N ARG A 60 10.00 -1.18 10.22
CA ARG A 60 9.37 -0.01 10.85
C ARG A 60 10.35 1.15 10.82
N ILE A 61 9.93 2.26 10.22
CA ILE A 61 10.75 3.47 10.10
C ILE A 61 10.02 4.63 10.80
N LEU A 62 10.70 5.27 11.74
CA LEU A 62 10.31 6.58 12.23
C LEU A 62 10.95 7.63 11.33
N VAL A 63 10.16 8.57 10.82
CA VAL A 63 10.65 9.72 10.05
C VAL A 63 10.72 10.90 11.01
N PRO A 64 11.91 11.37 11.41
CA PRO A 64 12.05 12.52 12.28
C PRO A 64 11.63 13.83 11.61
N ASP A 65 11.41 14.87 12.39
CA ASP A 65 11.15 16.21 11.89
C ASP A 65 12.29 16.72 11.01
N GLY A 66 11.94 17.38 9.91
CA GLY A 66 12.91 17.90 8.93
C GLY A 66 13.62 16.82 8.10
N CYS A 67 13.28 15.54 8.28
CA CYS A 67 13.83 14.44 7.50
C CYS A 67 12.88 13.98 6.39
N LEU A 68 13.44 13.35 5.35
CA LEU A 68 12.71 12.83 4.21
C LEU A 68 12.89 11.32 4.09
N LEU A 69 11.78 10.60 3.90
CA LEU A 69 11.80 9.20 3.47
C LEU A 69 11.62 9.13 1.96
N ILE A 70 12.63 8.61 1.27
CA ILE A 70 12.59 8.34 -0.18
C ILE A 70 12.50 6.83 -0.36
N TRP A 71 11.55 6.38 -1.18
CA TRP A 71 11.39 4.97 -1.52
C TRP A 71 11.06 4.78 -2.99
N ASP A 72 11.31 3.57 -3.50
CA ASP A 72 10.96 3.17 -4.85
C ASP A 72 9.55 2.58 -4.87
N ASN A 73 8.58 3.38 -5.34
CA ASN A 73 7.16 3.00 -5.34
C ASN A 73 6.83 1.83 -6.29
N GLN A 74 7.73 1.47 -7.20
CA GLN A 74 7.54 0.31 -8.09
C GLN A 74 8.05 -0.98 -7.47
N ARG A 75 8.76 -0.91 -6.33
CA ARG A 75 9.48 -2.07 -5.76
C ARG A 75 9.19 -2.28 -4.29
N MET A 76 8.64 -1.28 -3.62
CA MET A 76 8.36 -1.29 -2.19
C MET A 76 6.89 -1.04 -1.91
N LEU A 77 6.35 -1.80 -0.96
CA LEU A 77 5.08 -1.49 -0.31
C LEU A 77 5.34 -0.55 0.86
N HIS A 78 4.39 0.33 1.13
CA HIS A 78 4.42 1.19 2.30
C HIS A 78 3.02 1.29 2.92
N ALA A 79 3.01 1.51 4.23
CA ALA A 79 1.81 1.74 5.02
C ALA A 79 2.19 2.59 6.23
N ARG A 80 1.20 2.97 7.01
CA ARG A 80 1.38 3.78 8.22
C ARG A 80 0.81 3.04 9.42
N SER A 81 1.57 2.97 10.52
CA SER A 81 1.07 2.44 11.79
C SER A 81 0.01 3.37 12.39
N ALA A 82 -0.86 2.82 13.26
CA ALA A 82 -1.76 3.65 14.06
C ALA A 82 -0.97 4.61 14.96
N TYR A 83 -1.53 5.80 15.19
CA TYR A 83 -0.95 6.86 16.03
C TYR A 83 -2.09 7.73 16.56
N GLU A 84 -1.85 8.39 17.69
CA GLU A 84 -2.81 9.29 18.35
C GLU A 84 -2.36 10.77 18.30
N ASP A 85 -1.10 11.00 17.93
CA ASP A 85 -0.52 12.33 17.78
C ASP A 85 -1.18 13.11 16.64
N ALA A 86 -1.90 14.17 17.00
CA ALA A 86 -2.61 15.05 16.09
C ALA A 86 -1.72 16.12 15.45
N GLU A 87 -0.51 16.36 15.96
CA GLU A 87 0.41 17.38 15.44
C GLU A 87 1.24 16.85 14.25
N ARG A 88 1.22 15.54 14.03
CA ARG A 88 1.95 14.90 12.93
C ARG A 88 1.50 15.42 11.56
N HIS A 89 2.40 16.14 10.90
CA HIS A 89 2.19 16.66 9.55
C HIS A 89 3.26 16.14 8.58
N LEU A 90 2.83 15.56 7.46
CA LEU A 90 3.71 15.04 6.42
C LEU A 90 3.39 15.70 5.08
N THR A 91 4.43 16.06 4.34
CA THR A 91 4.31 16.49 2.94
C THR A 91 4.73 15.36 2.01
N ARG A 92 3.91 15.05 1.00
CA ARG A 92 4.17 13.98 0.03
C ARG A 92 4.47 14.56 -1.34
N TYR A 93 5.57 14.12 -1.94
CA TYR A 93 5.94 14.42 -3.32
C TYR A 93 5.92 13.16 -4.16
N TRP A 94 5.58 13.30 -5.44
CA TRP A 94 5.67 12.24 -6.44
C TRP A 94 6.66 12.67 -7.51
N ILE A 95 7.63 11.81 -7.78
CA ILE A 95 8.63 12.02 -8.82
C ILE A 95 8.34 11.00 -9.91
N ALA A 96 8.08 11.49 -11.11
CA ALA A 96 7.98 10.69 -12.33
C ALA A 96 9.00 11.25 -13.33
N ALA A 97 9.74 10.35 -13.97
CA ALA A 97 10.69 10.66 -15.03
C ALA A 97 10.20 10.06 -16.34
#